data_AF-A0AAV7SYJ7-F1
#
_entry.id   AF-A0AAV7SYJ7-F1
#
_cell.length_a   1.000
_cell.length_b   1.000
_cell.length_c   1.000
_cell.angle_alpha   90.00
_cell.angle_beta   90.00
_cell.angle_gamma   90.00
#
_symmetry.space_group_name_H-M   'P 1'
#
loop_
_entity.id
_entity.type
_entity.pdbx_description
1 polymer ?
#
loop_
_entity_poly.entity_id
_entity_poly.type
_entity_poly.pdbx_seq_one_letter_code
_entity_poly.pdbx_strand_id
1 'polypeptide(L)'
;MDLTLISERVSELEENETAQDKDVQLLRQEILCLHEQQDALQAQAEDLENRSPRAQTDRYQRIYPSICQSILGWEEVKDLQLDHINRAGQPGGTGSRPPDMLVCVHNFQIKEDILKMASTKQPILFRDHTLSLFQDVSLLTLQHHRQFKPITEFLRSQEVTYDWWHPF
;
A
#
# COMPACT_ATOMS: atom_id res chain seq x y z
N MET A 1 -12.94 -38.49 57.82
CA MET A 1 -12.81 -37.87 56.48
C MET A 1 -13.65 -38.70 55.55
N ASP A 2 -14.66 -38.09 54.94
CA ASP A 2 -15.63 -38.81 54.10
C ASP A 2 -15.07 -38.91 52.68
N LEU A 3 -14.58 -40.10 52.31
CA LEU A 3 -13.90 -40.36 51.04
C LEU A 3 -14.86 -40.24 49.85
N THR A 4 -16.15 -40.47 50.08
CA THR A 4 -17.24 -40.31 49.11
C THR A 4 -17.41 -38.87 48.66
N LEU A 5 -17.45 -37.92 49.61
CA LEU A 5 -17.54 -36.49 49.34
C LEU A 5 -16.33 -35.97 48.52
N ILE A 6 -15.14 -36.51 48.79
CA ILE A 6 -13.93 -36.16 48.03
C ILE A 6 -14.03 -36.73 46.61
N SER A 7 -14.50 -37.96 46.45
CA SER A 7 -14.68 -38.59 45.13
C SER A 7 -15.69 -37.84 44.25
N GLU A 8 -16.81 -37.40 44.81
CA GLU A 8 -17.82 -36.63 44.07
C GLU A 8 -17.26 -35.28 43.60
N ARG A 9 -16.55 -34.55 44.48
CA ARG A 9 -15.90 -33.29 44.13
C ARG A 9 -14.82 -33.43 43.08
N VAL A 10 -14.05 -34.52 43.11
CA VAL A 10 -13.03 -34.80 42.08
C VAL A 10 -13.70 -35.06 40.73
N SER A 11 -14.78 -35.86 40.71
CA SER A 11 -15.54 -36.14 39.49
C SER A 11 -16.13 -34.87 38.87
N GLU A 12 -16.71 -33.98 39.69
CA GLU A 12 -17.22 -32.68 39.22
C GLU A 12 -16.09 -31.78 38.67
N LEU A 13 -14.91 -31.80 39.28
CA LEU A 13 -13.77 -31.02 38.79
C LEU A 13 -13.24 -31.54 37.46
N GLU A 14 -13.15 -32.87 37.29
CA GLU A 14 -12.73 -33.50 36.03
C GLU A 14 -13.71 -33.24 34.89
N GLU A 15 -15.02 -33.27 35.17
CA GLU A 15 -16.05 -32.90 34.19
C GLU A 15 -15.96 -31.43 33.79
N ASN A 16 -15.75 -30.54 34.76
CA ASN A 16 -15.57 -29.10 34.51
C ASN A 16 -14.29 -28.81 33.72
N GLU A 17 -13.18 -29.48 34.05
CA GLU A 17 -11.91 -29.36 33.29
C GLU A 17 -12.11 -29.79 31.84
N THR A 18 -12.76 -30.94 31.63
CA THR A 18 -13.06 -31.46 30.29
C THR A 18 -13.96 -30.51 29.49
N ALA A 19 -14.91 -29.84 30.15
CA ALA A 19 -15.75 -28.83 29.52
C ALA A 19 -14.94 -27.58 29.14
N GLN A 20 -14.09 -27.08 30.04
CA GLN A 20 -13.23 -25.93 29.79
C GLN A 20 -12.24 -26.19 28.65
N ASP A 21 -11.65 -27.38 28.57
CA ASP A 21 -10.74 -27.75 27.49
C ASP A 21 -11.41 -27.73 26.12
N LYS A 22 -12.68 -28.16 26.05
CA LYS A 22 -13.47 -28.07 24.81
C LYS A 22 -13.71 -26.62 24.42
N ASP A 23 -14.07 -25.76 25.37
CA ASP A 23 -14.28 -24.34 25.11
C ASP A 23 -12.99 -23.66 24.64
N VAL A 24 -11.85 -23.97 25.26
CA VAL A 24 -10.53 -23.46 24.84
C VAL A 24 -10.19 -23.91 23.42
N GLN A 25 -10.50 -25.16 23.05
CA GLN A 25 -10.28 -25.64 21.68
C GLN A 25 -11.15 -24.91 20.67
N LEU A 26 -12.44 -24.70 20.98
CA LEU A 26 -13.36 -23.96 20.13
C LEU A 26 -12.91 -22.51 19.94
N LEU A 27 -12.54 -21.83 21.03
CA LEU A 27 -12.02 -20.47 20.98
C LEU A 27 -10.73 -20.36 20.15
N ARG A 28 -9.82 -21.33 20.27
CA ARG A 28 -8.61 -21.37 19.43
C ARG A 28 -8.96 -21.50 17.95
N GLN A 29 -9.92 -22.35 17.61
CA GLN A 29 -10.37 -22.53 16.23
C GLN A 29 -11.03 -21.25 15.69
N GLU A 30 -11.82 -20.56 16.51
CA GLU A 30 -12.45 -19.29 16.16
C GLU A 30 -11.41 -18.18 15.94
N ILE A 31 -10.40 -18.09 16.82
CA ILE A 31 -9.28 -17.15 16.66
C ILE A 31 -8.56 -17.37 15.32
N LEU A 32 -8.33 -18.62 14.92
CA LEU A 32 -7.69 -18.93 13.63
C LEU A 32 -8.57 -18.49 12.46
N CYS A 33 -9.87 -18.81 12.50
CA CYS A 33 -10.81 -18.41 11.46
C CYS A 33 -10.92 -16.89 11.32
N LEU A 34 -10.93 -16.16 12.44
CA LEU A 34 -10.94 -14.70 12.46
C LEU A 34 -9.65 -14.10 11.88
N HIS A 35 -8.49 -14.70 12.14
CA HIS A 35 -7.23 -14.27 11.53
C HIS A 35 -7.26 -14.44 10.00
N GLU A 36 -7.73 -15.59 9.51
CA GLU A 36 -7.85 -15.82 8.06
C GLU A 36 -8.80 -14.81 7.40
N GLN A 37 -9.92 -14.50 8.04
CA GLN A 37 -10.85 -13.49 7.55
C GLN A 37 -10.24 -12.08 7.57
N GLN A 38 -9.50 -11.74 8.63
CA GLN A 38 -8.80 -10.47 8.74
C GLN A 38 -7.78 -10.31 7.61
N ASP A 39 -6.97 -11.35 7.35
CA ASP A 39 -5.95 -11.34 6.29
C ASP A 39 -6.60 -11.16 4.91
N ALA A 40 -7.70 -11.87 4.65
CA ALA A 40 -8.45 -11.74 3.40
C ALA A 40 -9.03 -10.34 3.21
N LEU A 41 -9.63 -9.77 4.25
CA LEU A 41 -10.19 -8.41 4.23
C LEU A 41 -9.10 -7.36 4.07
N GLN A 42 -7.93 -7.55 4.71
CA GLN A 42 -6.80 -6.64 4.59
C GLN A 42 -6.23 -6.65 3.17
N ALA A 43 -6.06 -7.83 2.56
CA ALA A 43 -5.63 -7.96 1.17
C ALA A 43 -6.64 -7.30 0.20
N GLN A 44 -7.94 -7.48 0.45
CA GLN A 44 -8.98 -6.84 -0.36
C GLN A 44 -8.97 -5.31 -0.20
N ALA A 45 -8.83 -4.80 1.03
CA ALA A 45 -8.75 -3.38 1.29
C ALA A 45 -7.52 -2.75 0.62
N GLU A 46 -6.38 -3.44 0.64
CA GLU A 46 -5.17 -3.02 -0.07
C GLU A 46 -5.36 -2.98 -1.59
N ASP A 47 -5.95 -4.03 -2.18
CA ASP A 47 -6.23 -4.05 -3.62
C ASP A 47 -7.19 -2.94 -4.03
N LEU A 48 -8.22 -2.70 -3.21
CA LEU A 48 -9.16 -1.59 -3.42
C LEU A 48 -8.48 -0.23 -3.25
N GLU A 49 -7.59 -0.04 -2.28
CA GLU A 49 -6.87 1.22 -2.11
C GLU A 49 -5.96 1.50 -3.31
N ASN A 50 -5.26 0.47 -3.80
CA ASN A 50 -4.39 0.56 -4.98
C ASN A 50 -5.18 0.79 -6.29
N ARG A 51 -6.46 0.38 -6.34
CA ARG A 51 -7.33 0.52 -7.53
C ARG A 51 -8.32 1.68 -7.45
N SER A 52 -8.53 2.27 -6.28
CA SER A 52 -9.59 3.26 -6.07
C SER A 52 -9.19 4.64 -6.62
N PRO A 53 -10.00 5.22 -7.52
CA PRO A 53 -9.79 6.59 -7.93
C PRO A 53 -10.18 7.57 -6.82
N ARG A 54 -9.24 8.41 -6.39
CA ARG A 54 -9.50 9.49 -5.40
C ARG A 54 -10.23 10.67 -6.07
N ALA A 55 -11.26 11.20 -5.41
CA ALA A 55 -12.21 12.20 -5.94
C ALA A 55 -11.53 13.45 -6.56
N GLN A 56 -12.02 13.92 -7.72
CA GLN A 56 -11.39 14.88 -8.65
C GLN A 56 -11.36 16.35 -8.20
N THR A 57 -10.31 17.09 -8.60
CA THR A 57 -10.25 18.56 -8.55
C THR A 57 -9.87 19.13 -9.93
N ASP A 58 -10.83 19.79 -10.60
CA ASP A 58 -10.71 20.26 -12.00
C ASP A 58 -9.57 21.25 -12.27
N ARG A 59 -9.06 21.94 -11.24
CA ARG A 59 -8.11 23.05 -11.39
C ARG A 59 -6.74 22.63 -11.94
N TYR A 60 -6.36 21.36 -11.81
CA TYR A 60 -4.99 20.89 -12.10
C TYR A 60 -4.83 20.18 -13.44
N GLN A 61 -5.93 19.87 -14.14
CA GLN A 61 -5.91 19.21 -15.45
C GLN A 61 -5.08 19.96 -16.51
N ARG A 62 -4.92 21.28 -16.36
CA ARG A 62 -4.15 22.11 -17.32
C ARG A 62 -2.64 22.12 -17.07
N ILE A 63 -2.20 21.84 -15.84
CA ILE A 63 -0.78 21.95 -15.46
C ILE A 63 -0.06 20.63 -15.73
N TYR A 64 -0.71 19.51 -15.43
CA TYR A 64 -0.06 18.20 -15.52
C TYR A 64 0.44 17.82 -16.92
N PRO A 65 -0.30 18.09 -18.02
CA PRO A 65 0.22 17.84 -19.38
C PRO A 65 1.54 18.56 -19.65
N SER A 66 1.71 19.80 -19.16
CA SER A 66 2.97 20.55 -19.32
C SER A 66 4.13 19.95 -18.51
N ILE A 67 3.83 19.36 -17.34
CA ILE A 67 4.82 18.62 -16.55
C ILE A 67 5.19 17.32 -17.28
N CYS A 68 4.22 16.56 -17.77
CA CYS A 68 4.47 15.34 -18.55
C CYS A 68 5.27 15.61 -19.81
N GLN A 69 4.98 16.68 -20.55
CA GLN A 69 5.79 17.11 -21.70
C GLN A 69 7.24 17.37 -21.32
N SER A 70 7.48 18.05 -20.19
CA SER A 70 8.85 18.30 -19.70
C SER A 70 9.59 17.00 -19.30
N ILE A 71 8.88 16.02 -18.71
CA ILE A 71 9.46 14.73 -18.30
C ILE A 71 9.71 13.84 -19.52
N LEU A 72 8.72 13.69 -20.37
CA LEU A 72 8.75 12.74 -21.48
C LEU A 72 9.54 13.27 -22.67
N GLY A 73 9.64 14.61 -22.83
CA GLY A 73 10.18 15.24 -24.04
C GLY A 73 9.30 14.99 -25.27
N TRP A 74 8.04 14.61 -25.08
CA TRP A 74 7.11 14.36 -26.16
C TRP A 74 6.57 15.71 -26.65
N GLU A 75 6.77 16.00 -27.94
CA GLU A 75 6.24 17.19 -28.59
C GLU A 75 4.70 17.19 -28.58
N GLU A 76 4.08 16.01 -28.57
CA GLU A 76 2.64 15.84 -28.49
C GLU A 76 2.28 14.59 -27.67
N VAL A 77 1.95 14.76 -26.38
CA VAL A 77 1.26 13.72 -25.61
C VAL A 77 -0.22 13.71 -26.02
N LYS A 78 -0.50 13.47 -27.30
CA LYS A 78 -1.87 13.51 -27.88
C LYS A 78 -2.82 12.54 -27.20
N ASP A 79 -2.29 11.49 -26.59
CA ASP A 79 -3.05 10.44 -25.92
C ASP A 79 -2.97 10.51 -24.38
N LEU A 80 -2.49 11.61 -23.78
CA LEU A 80 -2.54 11.76 -22.32
C LEU A 80 -3.97 11.99 -21.86
N GLN A 81 -4.64 10.92 -21.48
CA GLN A 81 -5.90 10.99 -20.78
C GLN A 81 -5.64 10.80 -19.29
N LEU A 82 -6.17 11.73 -18.50
CA LEU A 82 -6.07 11.72 -17.04
C LEU A 82 -7.49 11.52 -16.52
N ASP A 83 -7.68 10.50 -15.69
CA ASP A 83 -8.97 10.28 -15.04
C ASP A 83 -9.14 11.31 -13.91
N HIS A 84 -8.12 11.45 -13.06
CA HIS A 84 -8.19 12.26 -11.84
C HIS A 84 -6.86 12.92 -11.49
N ILE A 85 -6.92 14.15 -10.94
CA ILE A 85 -5.78 14.86 -10.37
C ILE A 85 -6.20 15.56 -9.09
N ASN A 86 -5.46 15.35 -8.00
CA ASN A 86 -5.76 15.90 -6.69
C ASN A 86 -4.51 16.27 -5.91
N ARG A 87 -4.67 17.07 -4.86
CA ARG A 87 -3.63 17.22 -3.83
C ARG A 87 -3.84 16.20 -2.72
N ALA A 88 -2.77 15.51 -2.33
CA ALA A 88 -2.73 14.69 -1.13
C ALA A 88 -2.31 15.54 0.06
N GLY A 89 -3.14 15.53 1.10
CA GLY A 89 -2.88 16.24 2.35
C GLY A 89 -3.45 17.66 2.38
N GLN A 90 -3.45 18.25 3.58
CA GLN A 90 -3.93 19.61 3.79
C GLN A 90 -2.83 20.62 3.42
N PRO A 91 -3.19 21.79 2.86
CA PRO A 91 -2.24 22.89 2.68
C PRO A 91 -1.69 23.26 4.05
N GLY A 92 -0.38 23.11 4.23
CA GLY A 92 0.29 23.62 5.42
C GLY A 92 0.30 25.14 5.45
N GLY A 93 0.74 25.70 6.57
CA GLY A 93 0.89 27.14 6.74
C GLY A 93 1.90 27.78 5.77
N THR A 94 1.97 29.10 5.78
CA THR A 94 2.95 29.87 5.00
C THR A 94 4.38 29.37 5.26
N GLY A 95 5.05 28.92 4.20
CA GLY A 95 6.42 28.38 4.26
C GLY A 95 6.52 26.86 4.37
N SER A 96 5.41 26.12 4.44
CA SER A 96 5.44 24.65 4.40
C SER A 96 5.68 24.13 2.98
N ARG A 97 6.22 22.90 2.87
CA ARG A 97 6.29 22.18 1.60
C ARG A 97 4.89 22.10 0.97
N PRO A 98 4.74 22.35 -0.34
CA PRO A 98 3.47 22.15 -1.02
C PRO A 98 2.97 20.71 -0.84
N PRO A 99 1.66 20.50 -0.64
CA PRO A 99 1.07 19.16 -0.63
C PRO A 99 1.38 18.41 -1.93
N ASP A 100 1.58 17.11 -1.83
CA ASP A 100 1.84 16.24 -2.96
C ASP A 100 0.65 16.23 -3.93
N MET A 101 0.90 15.89 -5.20
CA MET A 101 -0.16 15.74 -6.21
C MET A 101 -0.31 14.26 -6.56
N LEU A 102 -1.54 13.76 -6.46
CA LEU A 102 -1.92 12.43 -6.92
C LEU A 102 -2.54 12.54 -8.30
N VAL A 103 -2.05 11.72 -9.24
CA VAL A 103 -2.50 11.74 -10.62
C VAL A 103 -2.82 10.33 -11.09
N CYS A 104 -4.07 10.14 -11.49
CA CYS A 104 -4.54 8.93 -12.14
C CYS A 104 -4.45 9.11 -13.65
N VAL A 105 -3.54 8.37 -14.27
CA VAL A 105 -3.38 8.31 -15.73
C VAL A 105 -4.29 7.20 -16.25
N HIS A 106 -5.13 7.52 -17.23
CA HIS A 106 -6.11 6.60 -17.78
C HIS A 106 -5.49 5.33 -18.35
N ASN A 107 -4.38 5.49 -19.08
CA ASN A 107 -3.68 4.38 -19.69
C ASN A 107 -2.51 3.92 -18.79
N PHE A 108 -2.58 2.68 -18.33
CA PHE A 108 -1.54 2.05 -17.52
C PHE A 108 -0.14 2.08 -18.19
N GLN A 109 -0.07 1.82 -19.50
CA GLN A 109 1.22 1.81 -20.21
C GLN A 109 1.86 3.20 -20.21
N ILE A 110 1.06 4.26 -20.42
CA ILE A 110 1.56 5.64 -20.37
C ILE A 110 2.07 5.98 -18.97
N LYS A 111 1.38 5.52 -17.92
CA LYS A 111 1.83 5.68 -16.52
C LYS A 111 3.19 5.03 -16.28
N GLU A 112 3.38 3.79 -16.73
CA GLU A 112 4.65 3.06 -16.60
C GLU A 112 5.78 3.75 -17.39
N ASP A 113 5.49 4.22 -18.61
CA ASP A 113 6.46 4.95 -19.43
C ASP A 113 6.89 6.25 -18.75
N ILE A 114 5.95 7.00 -18.16
CA ILE A 114 6.24 8.21 -17.38
C ILE A 114 7.16 7.87 -16.20
N LEU A 115 6.85 6.83 -15.42
CA LEU A 115 7.63 6.44 -14.24
C LEU A 115 9.05 6.00 -14.63
N LYS A 116 9.17 5.20 -15.69
CA LYS A 116 10.48 4.73 -16.21
C LYS A 116 11.35 5.90 -16.70
N MET A 117 10.74 6.83 -17.44
CA MET A 117 11.44 8.03 -17.91
C MET A 117 11.83 8.96 -16.77
N ALA A 118 10.96 9.13 -15.78
CA ALA A 118 11.21 9.91 -14.58
C ALA A 118 12.37 9.36 -13.75
N SER A 119 12.45 8.03 -13.62
CA SER A 119 13.57 7.33 -12.96
C SER A 119 14.90 7.58 -13.67
N THR A 120 14.90 7.55 -15.01
CA THR A 120 16.12 7.68 -15.82
C THR A 120 16.62 9.13 -15.91
N LYS A 121 15.71 10.12 -15.96
CA LYS A 121 16.04 11.54 -16.19
C LYS A 121 16.33 12.36 -14.92
N GLN A 122 16.38 11.75 -13.73
CA GLN A 122 16.51 12.52 -12.49
C GLN A 122 17.74 13.45 -12.48
N PRO A 123 17.62 14.71 -12.03
CA PRO A 123 16.43 15.35 -11.46
C PRO A 123 15.43 15.86 -12.53
N ILE A 124 14.12 15.73 -12.26
CA ILE A 124 13.08 16.32 -13.11
C ILE A 124 13.01 17.83 -12.82
N LEU A 125 13.24 18.66 -13.83
CA LEU A 125 13.12 20.11 -13.73
C LEU A 125 11.83 20.58 -14.39
N PHE A 126 11.06 21.38 -13.65
CA PHE A 126 9.89 22.06 -14.19
C PHE A 126 9.93 23.52 -13.75
N ARG A 127 10.13 24.43 -14.72
CA ARG A 127 10.46 25.84 -14.46
C ARG A 127 11.71 25.92 -13.57
N ASP A 128 11.64 26.64 -12.45
CA ASP A 128 12.74 26.82 -11.49
C ASP A 128 12.65 25.84 -10.30
N HIS A 129 11.92 24.73 -10.46
CA HIS A 129 11.68 23.76 -9.40
C HIS A 129 12.10 22.34 -9.79
N THR A 130 12.65 21.62 -8.82
CA THR A 130 12.91 20.18 -8.93
C THR A 130 11.69 19.41 -8.45
N LEU A 131 11.19 18.53 -9.32
CA LEU A 131 10.08 17.64 -9.01
C LEU A 131 10.61 16.24 -8.70
N SER A 132 9.90 15.54 -7.84
CA SER A 132 10.09 14.11 -7.61
C SER A 132 8.78 13.41 -7.94
N LEU A 133 8.87 12.35 -8.75
CA LEU A 133 7.73 11.53 -9.13
C LEU A 133 7.88 10.17 -8.44
N PHE A 134 6.79 9.73 -7.81
CA PHE A 134 6.73 8.45 -7.12
C PHE A 134 5.45 7.72 -7.56
N GLN A 135 5.50 6.39 -7.53
CA GLN A 135 4.31 5.57 -7.68
C GLN A 135 3.44 5.69 -6.44
N ASP A 136 2.13 5.85 -6.62
CA ASP A 136 1.16 5.73 -5.54
C ASP A 136 0.97 4.25 -5.23
N VAL A 137 1.33 3.84 -4.01
CA VAL A 137 1.28 2.47 -3.51
C VAL A 137 0.71 2.49 -2.11
N SER A 138 -0.03 1.44 -1.73
CA SER A 138 -0.60 1.31 -0.40
C SER A 138 0.47 1.40 0.70
N LEU A 139 0.03 1.73 1.91
CA LEU A 139 0.92 1.74 3.08
C LEU A 139 1.55 0.36 3.32
N LEU A 140 0.80 -0.73 3.10
CA LEU A 140 1.26 -2.09 3.34
C LEU A 140 2.32 -2.49 2.30
N THR A 141 2.09 -2.20 1.02
CA THR A 141 3.09 -2.35 -0.05
C THR A 141 4.37 -1.57 0.29
N LEU A 142 4.25 -0.33 0.76
CA LEU A 142 5.41 0.45 1.22
C LEU A 142 6.15 -0.19 2.39
N GLN A 143 5.44 -0.81 3.34
CA GLN A 143 6.05 -1.53 4.45
C GLN A 143 6.81 -2.76 3.95
N HIS A 144 6.23 -3.52 3.02
CA HIS A 144 6.91 -4.65 2.37
C HIS A 144 8.17 -4.19 1.64
N HIS A 145 8.12 -3.14 0.82
CA HIS A 145 9.30 -2.58 0.17
C HIS A 145 10.41 -2.20 1.16
N ARG A 146 10.04 -1.65 2.33
CA ARG A 146 11.02 -1.34 3.40
C ARG A 146 11.61 -2.60 4.02
N GLN A 147 10.82 -3.65 4.23
CA GLN A 147 11.30 -4.93 4.75
C GLN A 147 12.28 -5.61 3.79
N PHE A 148 12.06 -5.51 2.48
CA PHE A 148 12.96 -6.07 1.46
C PHE A 148 14.14 -5.16 1.10
N LYS A 149 14.21 -3.94 1.63
CA LYS A 149 15.31 -3.00 1.36
C LYS A 149 16.71 -3.61 1.61
N PRO A 150 16.97 -4.34 2.72
CA PRO A 150 18.29 -4.95 2.94
C PRO A 150 18.66 -5.98 1.86
N ILE A 151 17.67 -6.74 1.37
CA ILE A 151 17.87 -7.75 0.32
C ILE A 151 18.18 -7.07 -1.01
N THR A 152 17.41 -6.04 -1.35
CA THR A 152 17.62 -5.29 -2.60
C THR A 152 18.92 -4.49 -2.63
N GLU A 153 19.36 -3.98 -1.48
CA GLU A 153 20.70 -3.39 -1.33
C GLU A 153 21.81 -4.43 -1.50
N PHE A 154 21.63 -5.63 -0.94
CA PHE A 154 22.56 -6.75 -1.17
C PHE A 154 22.63 -7.15 -2.64
N LEU A 155 21.49 -7.33 -3.31
CA LEU A 155 21.45 -7.64 -4.75
C LEU A 155 22.15 -6.57 -5.59
N ARG A 156 21.91 -5.30 -5.28
CA ARG A 156 22.58 -4.17 -5.94
C ARG A 156 24.10 -4.21 -5.71
N SER A 157 24.55 -4.56 -4.51
CA SER A 157 25.98 -4.71 -4.21
C SER A 157 26.66 -5.82 -5.01
N GLN A 158 25.89 -6.80 -5.48
CA GLN A 158 26.33 -7.90 -6.34
C GLN A 158 26.08 -7.62 -7.83
N GLU A 159 25.75 -6.38 -8.19
CA GLU A 159 25.43 -5.96 -9.56
C GLU A 159 24.26 -6.75 -10.20
N VAL A 160 23.39 -7.33 -9.36
CA VAL A 160 22.18 -8.01 -9.82
C VAL A 160 21.08 -6.97 -10.04
N THR A 161 20.59 -6.88 -11.28
CA THR A 161 19.43 -6.06 -11.63
C THR A 161 18.14 -6.69 -11.12
N TYR A 162 17.30 -5.89 -10.49
CA TYR A 162 15.96 -6.28 -10.05
C TYR A 162 14.99 -5.14 -10.32
N ASP A 163 13.73 -5.49 -10.55
CA ASP A 163 12.62 -4.55 -10.70
C ASP A 163 11.49 -4.98 -9.76
N TRP A 164 10.81 -3.99 -9.19
CA TRP A 164 9.55 -4.19 -8.47
C TRP A 164 8.43 -4.25 -9.50
N TRP A 165 7.60 -5.30 -9.46
CA TRP A 165 6.41 -5.39 -10.30
C TRP A 165 5.19 -4.95 -9.46
N HIS A 166 3.99 -4.96 -10.03
CA HIS A 166 2.79 -4.68 -9.24
C HIS A 166 2.10 -6.00 -8.86
N PRO A 167 1.59 -6.19 -7.63
CA PRO A 167 1.64 -5.32 -6.44
C PRO A 167 2.89 -5.56 -5.57
N PHE A 168 3.85 -6.32 -6.11
CA PHE A 168 5.17 -6.62 -5.57
C PHE A 168 6.18 -6.62 -6.72
#